data_AF-A0A5A9XJB4-F1
#
_entry.id   AF-A0A5A9XJB4-F1
#
_cell.length_a   1.000
_cell.length_b   1.000
_cell.length_c   1.000
_cell.angle_alpha   90.00
_cell.angle_beta   90.00
_cell.angle_gamma   90.00
#
_symmetry.space_group_name_H-M   'P 1'
#
loop_
_entity.id
_entity.type
_entity.pdbx_description
1 polymer ?
#
loop_
_entity_poly.entity_id
_entity_poly.type
_entity_poly.pdbx_seq_one_letter_code
_entity_poly.pdbx_strand_id
1 'polypeptide(L)'
;MYKVGSPFWKIVAHLGVPISLRVDVHHDSEANVFIATSPDLRGLIVEAATLDELIHETSGAVKMLMEEYVHGSPRTPEAWFNFHEVLATA
;
A
#
# COMPACT_ATOMS: atom_id res chain seq x y z
N MET A 1 1.97 8.14 13.94
CA MET A 1 0.93 7.90 12.92
C MET A 1 0.08 6.71 13.33
N TYR A 2 -1.21 6.69 12.99
CA TYR A 2 -2.11 5.59 13.36
C TYR A 2 -2.15 4.54 12.23
N LYS A 3 -1.90 3.27 12.57
CA LYS A 3 -1.80 2.20 11.59
C LYS A 3 -3.19 1.78 11.07
N VAL A 4 -3.33 1.62 9.76
CA VAL A 4 -4.52 0.98 9.17
C VAL A 4 -4.65 -0.46 9.71
N GLY A 5 -5.86 -0.84 10.11
CA GLY A 5 -6.16 -2.14 10.73
C GLY A 5 -6.20 -2.14 12.27
N SER A 6 -5.67 -1.10 12.93
CA SER A 6 -5.79 -0.93 14.38
C SER A 6 -7.23 -0.54 14.80
N PRO A 7 -7.73 -0.90 15.99
CA PRO A 7 -9.09 -0.55 16.42
C PRO A 7 -9.43 0.93 16.21
N PHE A 8 -10.61 1.26 15.68
CA PHE A 8 -11.06 2.63 15.42
C PHE A 8 -10.23 3.47 14.42
N TRP A 9 -9.31 2.87 13.66
CA TRP A 9 -8.49 3.61 12.67
C TRP A 9 -9.33 4.41 11.66
N LYS A 10 -10.51 3.91 11.27
CA LYS A 10 -11.41 4.60 10.36
C LYS A 10 -11.92 5.92 10.94
N ILE A 11 -12.26 5.95 12.22
CA ILE A 11 -12.73 7.18 12.90
C ILE A 11 -11.60 8.22 12.92
N VAL A 12 -10.39 7.78 13.25
CA VAL A 12 -9.19 8.63 13.23
C VAL A 12 -8.94 9.21 11.83
N ALA A 13 -9.09 8.38 10.79
CA ALA A 13 -8.98 8.81 9.39
C ALA A 13 -10.04 9.88 9.02
N HIS A 14 -11.29 9.67 9.44
CA HIS A 14 -12.40 10.63 9.20
C HIS A 14 -12.17 11.96 9.92
N LEU A 15 -11.52 11.96 11.08
CA LEU A 15 -11.14 13.16 11.81
C LEU A 15 -9.96 13.91 11.16
N GLY A 16 -9.48 13.45 10.00
CA GLY A 16 -8.44 14.11 9.22
C GLY A 16 -7.03 13.92 9.79
N VAL A 17 -6.83 12.90 10.63
CA VAL A 17 -5.52 12.53 11.17
C VAL A 17 -4.79 11.64 10.16
N PRO A 18 -3.50 11.90 9.86
CA PRO A 18 -2.70 11.05 8.99
C PRO A 18 -2.59 9.61 9.53
N ILE A 19 -2.84 8.66 8.64
CA ILE A 19 -2.74 7.22 8.90
C ILE A 19 -1.58 6.63 8.09
N SER A 20 -0.94 5.60 8.66
CA SER A 20 0.12 4.85 8.01
C SER A 20 -0.37 3.48 7.55
N LEU A 21 0.14 3.04 6.40
CA LEU A 21 -0.05 1.67 5.91
C LEU A 21 1.27 1.09 5.41
N ARG A 22 1.43 -0.21 5.59
CA ARG A 22 2.55 -0.98 5.06
C ARG A 22 2.24 -1.46 3.64
N VAL A 23 3.17 -1.25 2.72
CA VAL A 23 3.18 -1.88 1.40
C VAL A 23 4.35 -2.84 1.35
N ASP A 24 4.08 -4.10 1.02
CA ASP A 24 5.10 -5.12 0.79
C ASP A 24 5.35 -5.23 -0.72
N VAL A 25 6.61 -5.03 -1.12
CA VAL A 25 7.05 -5.12 -2.51
C VAL A 25 7.86 -6.41 -2.69
N HIS A 26 7.50 -7.18 -3.70
CA HIS A 26 8.14 -8.42 -4.11
C HIS A 26 8.59 -8.31 -5.56
N HIS A 27 9.72 -8.92 -5.93
CA HIS A 27 10.14 -9.05 -7.32
C HIS A 27 9.87 -10.48 -7.79
N ASP A 28 9.06 -10.62 -8.83
CA ASP A 28 8.86 -11.88 -9.54
C ASP A 28 9.91 -11.97 -10.64
N SER A 29 10.91 -12.84 -10.44
CA SER A 29 11.98 -13.05 -11.42
C SER A 29 11.55 -13.84 -12.65
N GLU A 30 10.47 -14.62 -12.58
CA GLU A 30 9.97 -15.39 -13.73
C GLU A 30 9.23 -14.47 -14.71
N ALA A 31 8.43 -13.54 -14.18
CA ALA A 31 7.72 -12.54 -14.96
C ALA A 31 8.53 -11.25 -15.18
N ASN A 32 9.64 -11.07 -14.44
CA ASN A 32 10.47 -9.86 -14.42
C ASN A 32 9.65 -8.58 -14.15
N VAL A 33 8.83 -8.64 -13.10
CA VAL A 33 7.98 -7.53 -12.64
C VAL A 33 8.07 -7.38 -11.12
N PHE A 34 7.80 -6.18 -10.64
CA PHE A 34 7.61 -5.92 -9.22
C PHE A 34 6.13 -5.97 -8.88
N ILE A 35 5.80 -6.50 -7.71
CA ILE A 35 4.45 -6.67 -7.21
C ILE A 35 4.36 -6.01 -5.85
N ALA A 36 3.47 -5.04 -5.70
CA ALA A 36 3.13 -4.38 -4.45
C ALA A 36 1.82 -4.93 -3.88
N THR A 37 1.85 -5.34 -2.62
CA THR A 37 0.68 -5.79 -1.86
C THR A 37 0.62 -5.11 -0.50
N SER A 38 -0.50 -5.21 0.22
CA SER A 38 -0.56 -4.69 1.60
C SER A 38 -1.38 -5.60 2.52
N PRO A 39 -0.84 -5.96 3.70
CA PRO A 39 -1.63 -6.62 4.73
C PRO A 39 -2.61 -5.65 5.41
N ASP A 40 -2.33 -4.35 5.35
CA ASP A 40 -3.11 -3.31 6.01
C ASP A 40 -4.28 -2.84 5.13
N LEU A 41 -4.14 -2.93 3.80
CA LEU A 41 -5.14 -2.50 2.83
C LEU A 41 -5.54 -3.66 1.91
N ARG A 42 -6.60 -4.40 2.29
CA ARG A 42 -7.06 -5.54 1.47
C ARG A 42 -7.55 -5.05 0.11
N GLY A 43 -7.12 -5.75 -0.94
CA GLY A 43 -7.40 -5.40 -2.32
C GLY A 43 -6.28 -4.60 -2.99
N LEU A 44 -5.25 -4.17 -2.25
CA LEU A 44 -4.06 -3.57 -2.86
C LEU A 44 -3.21 -4.66 -3.50
N ILE A 45 -3.23 -4.71 -4.83
CA ILE A 45 -2.33 -5.50 -5.68
C ILE A 45 -1.99 -4.63 -6.88
N VAL A 46 -0.71 -4.32 -7.06
CA VAL A 46 -0.21 -3.52 -8.18
C VAL A 46 1.03 -4.21 -8.72
N GLU A 47 1.14 -4.33 -10.03
CA GLU A 47 2.30 -4.86 -10.73
C GLU A 47 2.88 -3.82 -11.67
N ALA A 48 4.20 -3.77 -11.80
CA ALA A 48 4.88 -2.86 -12.71
C ALA A 48 6.25 -3.41 -13.14
N ALA A 49 6.74 -2.97 -14.29
CA ALA A 49 8.04 -3.41 -14.81
C ALA A 49 9.22 -2.76 -14.06
N THR A 50 8.98 -1.62 -13.42
CA THR A 50 10.01 -0.86 -12.70
C THR A 50 9.52 -0.43 -11.31
N LEU A 51 10.46 -0.20 -10.39
CA LEU A 51 10.13 0.27 -9.04
C LEU A 51 9.48 1.66 -9.05
N ASP A 52 9.92 2.56 -9.92
CA ASP A 52 9.37 3.92 -10.01
C ASP A 52 7.91 3.90 -10.46
N GLU A 53 7.60 3.10 -11.49
CA GLU A 53 6.24 2.87 -11.95
C GLU A 53 5.40 2.20 -10.86
N LEU A 54 5.96 1.20 -10.17
CA LEU A 54 5.28 0.53 -9.06
C LEU A 54 4.87 1.52 -7.97
N ILE A 55 5.76 2.43 -7.57
CA ILE A 55 5.50 3.43 -6.55
C ILE A 55 4.42 4.40 -7.01
N HIS A 56 4.47 4.85 -8.27
CA HIS A 56 3.47 5.74 -8.85
C HIS A 56 2.07 5.11 -8.84
N GLU A 57 1.95 3.92 -9.41
CA GLU A 57 0.68 3.19 -9.53
C GLU A 57 0.15 2.77 -8.15
N THR A 58 1.03 2.32 -7.25
CA THR A 58 0.65 1.98 -5.87
C THR A 58 0.08 3.18 -5.14
N SER A 59 0.64 4.37 -5.32
CA SER A 59 0.13 5.59 -4.69
C SER A 59 -1.29 5.92 -5.17
N GLY A 60 -1.57 5.75 -6.46
CA GLY A 60 -2.91 5.90 -7.03
C GLY A 60 -3.91 4.86 -6.50
N ALA A 61 -3.51 3.58 -6.50
CA ALA A 61 -4.33 2.48 -6.00
C ALA A 61 -4.65 2.62 -4.51
N VAL A 62 -3.66 3.00 -3.69
CA VAL A 62 -3.85 3.30 -2.27
C VAL A 62 -4.89 4.39 -2.08
N LYS A 63 -4.82 5.49 -2.84
CA LYS A 63 -5.79 6.59 -2.75
C LYS A 63 -7.21 6.11 -3.04
N MET A 64 -7.41 5.40 -4.14
CA MET A 64 -8.74 4.89 -4.55
C MET A 64 -9.31 3.91 -3.52
N LEU A 65 -8.52 2.94 -3.07
CA LEU A 65 -8.96 1.97 -2.07
C LEU A 65 -9.27 2.65 -0.74
N MET A 66 -8.47 3.63 -0.33
CA MET A 66 -8.70 4.34 0.93
C MET A 66 -9.98 5.17 0.89
N GLU A 67 -10.28 5.82 -0.24
CA GLU A 67 -11.55 6.53 -0.46
C GLU A 67 -12.77 5.61 -0.29
N GLU A 68 -12.69 4.38 -0.81
CA GLU A 68 -13.72 3.36 -0.65
C GLU A 68 -13.85 2.91 0.82
N TYR A 69 -12.73 2.65 1.50
CA TYR A 69 -12.72 2.11 2.87
C TYR A 69 -13.27 3.05 3.94
N VAL A 70 -13.07 4.36 3.73
CA VAL A 70 -13.52 5.41 4.65
C VAL A 70 -14.72 6.19 4.12
N HIS A 71 -15.28 5.84 2.96
CA HIS A 71 -16.42 6.55 2.34
C HIS A 71 -16.26 8.09 2.36
N GLY A 72 -15.07 8.57 1.98
CA GLY A 72 -14.69 9.98 2.05
C GLY A 72 -13.30 10.21 1.48
N SER A 73 -12.82 11.46 1.45
CA SER A 73 -11.45 11.77 1.03
C SER A 73 -10.55 11.89 2.27
N PRO A 74 -9.87 10.81 2.70
CA PRO A 74 -8.93 10.93 3.80
C PRO A 74 -7.79 11.87 3.40
N ARG A 75 -7.19 12.55 4.38
CA ARG A 75 -5.88 13.19 4.13
C ARG A 75 -4.90 12.12 3.65
N THR A 76 -4.06 12.49 2.68
CA THR A 76 -3.15 11.58 1.95
C THR A 76 -2.49 10.60 2.93
N PRO A 77 -2.86 9.31 2.86
CA PRO A 77 -2.23 8.30 3.70
C PRO A 77 -0.77 8.18 3.29
N GLU A 78 0.12 8.07 4.28
CA GLU A 78 1.54 7.90 4.03
C GLU A 78 1.86 6.39 4.02
N ALA A 79 2.34 5.93 2.87
CA ALA A 79 2.64 4.54 2.59
C ALA A 79 4.12 4.25 2.88
N TRP A 80 4.35 3.18 3.63
CA TRP A 80 5.68 2.71 4.01
C TRP A 80 6.00 1.46 3.18
N PHE A 81 6.93 1.60 2.24
CA PHE A 81 7.32 0.52 1.33
C PHE A 81 8.39 -0.35 1.99
N ASN A 82 8.06 -1.62 2.19
CA ASN A 82 8.97 -2.67 2.60
C ASN A 82 9.33 -3.52 1.37
N PHE A 83 10.57 -3.38 0.91
CA PHE A 83 11.10 -4.18 -0.18
C PHE A 83 11.58 -5.51 0.39
N HIS A 84 10.96 -6.62 -0.04
CA HIS A 84 11.44 -7.95 0.25
C HIS A 84 12.35 -8.37 -0.89
N GLU A 85 13.66 -8.46 -0.64
CA GLU A 85 14.54 -9.21 -1.51
C GLU A 85 14.10 -10.67 -1.44
N VAL A 86 13.64 -11.21 -2.57
CA VAL A 86 13.50 -12.65 -2.72
C VAL A 86 14.91 -13.21 -2.62
N LEU A 87 15.27 -13.72 -1.43
CA LEU A 87 16.38 -14.64 -1.28
C LEU A 87 16.01 -15.84 -2.15
N ALA A 88 16.42 -15.78 -3.42
CA ALA A 88 16.46 -16.92 -4.30
C ALA A 88 17.27 -17.98 -3.56
N THR A 89 16.56 -18.96 -3.01
CA THR A 89 17.19 -20.13 -2.42
C THR A 89 17.73 -20.89 -3.62
N ALA A 90 19.06 -20.88 -3.73
CA ALA A 90 19.85 -21.48 -4.79
C ALA A 90 19.65 -23.01 -4.89
#